data_AF-A0A9X6AI20-F1
#
_entry.id   AF-A0A9X6AI20-F1
#
_cell.length_a   1.000
_cell.length_b   1.000
_cell.length_c   1.000
_cell.angle_alpha   90.00
_cell.angle_beta   90.00
_cell.angle_gamma   90.00
#
_symmetry.space_group_name_H-M   'P 1'
#
loop_
_entity.id
_entity.type
_entity.pdbx_description
1 polymer ?
#
loop_
_entity_poly.entity_id
_entity_poly.type
_entity_poly.pdbx_seq_one_letter_code
_entity_poly.pdbx_strand_id
1 'polypeptide(L)' 'MSPVVGIVMGSDSDWPVMEAAAQALDEFEIPYEVDV' A
#
# COMPACT_ATOMS: atom_id res chain seq x y z
N MET A 1 2.48 -6.43 -14.25
CA MET A 1 1.43 -5.39 -14.21
C MET A 1 2.05 -4.16 -13.58
N SER A 2 1.80 -2.96 -14.12
CA SER A 2 2.26 -1.73 -13.47
C SER A 2 1.35 -1.40 -12.28
N PRO A 3 1.88 -0.87 -11.17
CA PRO A 3 1.05 -0.42 -10.06
C PRO A 3 0.08 0.67 -10.52
N VAL A 4 -1.15 0.62 -10.03
CA VAL A 4 -2.19 1.62 -10.31
C VAL A 4 -2.57 2.44 -9.08
N VAL A 5 -2.07 2.04 -7.91
CA VAL A 5 -2.20 2.73 -6.63
C VAL A 5 -0.82 2.84 -5.98
N GLY A 6 -0.52 4.01 -5.42
CA GLY A 6 0.64 4.21 -4.54
C GLY A 6 0.20 4.40 -3.10
N ILE A 7 0.77 3.63 -2.18
CA ILE A 7 0.61 3.81 -0.74
C ILE A 7 1.83 4.59 -0.24
N VAL A 8 1.62 5.87 0.08
CA VAL A 8 2.67 6.75 0.61
C VAL A 8 2.41 6.99 2.08
N MET A 9 3.47 6.91 2.88
CA MET A 9 3.44 7.16 4.31
C MET A 9 4.54 8.14 4.71
N GLY A 10 4.45 8.82 5.86
CA GLY A 10 5.44 9.84 6.24
C GLY A 10 6.71 9.27 6.87
N SER A 11 6.65 8.03 7.34
CA SER A 11 7.74 7.30 7.97
C SER A 11 7.45 5.80 7.99
N ASP A 12 8.48 4.96 8.11
CA ASP A 12 8.31 3.52 8.33
C ASP A 12 7.42 3.19 9.55
N SER A 13 7.37 4.09 10.54
CA SER A 13 6.57 3.90 11.74
C SER A 13 5.06 3.99 11.51
N ASP A 14 4.64 4.52 10.35
CA ASP A 14 3.24 4.59 9.93
C ASP A 14 2.77 3.27 9.28
N TRP A 15 3.69 2.39 8.87
CA TRP A 15 3.36 1.13 8.18
C TRP A 15 2.34 0.25 8.91
N PRO A 16 2.40 0.07 10.25
CA PRO A 16 1.39 -0.74 10.97
C PRO A 16 -0.04 -0.24 10.79
N VAL A 17 -0.23 1.05 10.46
CA VAL A 17 -1.55 1.63 10.11
C VAL A 17 -1.83 1.46 8.63
N MET A 18 -0.84 1.71 7.76
CA MET A 18 -1.00 1.71 6.30
C MET A 18 -1.15 0.31 5.70
N GLU A 19 -0.68 -0.74 6.38
CA GLU A 19 -0.78 -2.14 5.92
C GLU A 19 -2.23 -2.56 5.63
N ALA A 20 -3.22 -2.01 6.35
CA ALA A 20 -4.63 -2.30 6.10
C ALA A 20 -5.07 -1.88 4.69
N ALA A 21 -4.48 -0.83 4.11
CA ALA A 21 -4.74 -0.43 2.73
C ALA A 21 -4.15 -1.42 1.72
N ALA A 22 -2.93 -1.90 1.97
CA ALA A 22 -2.26 -2.92 1.14
C ALA A 22 -3.07 -4.23 1.13
N GLN A 23 -3.48 -4.71 2.32
CA GLN A 23 -4.31 -5.92 2.45
C GLN A 23 -5.63 -5.79 1.69
N ALA A 24 -6.30 -4.64 1.78
CA ALA A 24 -7.52 -4.41 1.02
C ALA A 24 -7.27 -4.47 -0.50
N LEU A 25 -6.16 -3.95 -1.01
CA LEU A 25 -5.83 -4.01 -2.43
C LEU A 25 -5.51 -5.44 -2.90
N ASP A 26 -4.83 -6.22 -2.05
CA ASP A 26 -4.54 -7.63 -2.30
C ASP A 26 -5.82 -8.47 -2.45
N GLU A 27 -6.86 -8.21 -1.64
CA GLU A 27 -8.16 -8.91 -1.74
C GLU A 27 -8.84 -8.76 -3.10
N PHE A 28 -8.60 -7.64 -3.80
CA PHE A 28 -9.16 -7.36 -5.13
C PHE A 28 -8.16 -7.57 -6.26
N GLU A 29 -6.98 -8.12 -5.97
CA GLU A 29 -5.89 -8.31 -6.93
C GLU A 29 -5.48 -6.98 -7.62
N ILE A 30 -5.56 -5.85 -6.90
CA ILE A 30 -5.19 -4.54 -7.44
C ILE A 30 -3.69 -4.32 -7.23
N PRO A 31 -2.90 -4.10 -8.30
CA PRO A 31 -1.46 -3.90 -8.16
C PRO A 31 -1.15 -2.53 -7.55
N TYR A 32 -0.28 -2.51 -6.54
CA TYR A 32 0.15 -1.30 -5.84
C TYR A 32 1.67 -1.26 -5.60
N GLU A 33 2.16 -0.07 -5.26
CA GLU A 33 3.50 0.15 -4.74
C GLU A 33 3.43 0.89 -3.40
N VAL A 34 4.50 0.78 -2.61
CA VAL A 34 4.60 1.37 -1.28
C VAL A 34 5.88 2.19 -1.21
N ASP A 35 5.79 3.43 -0.69
CA ASP A 35 6.93 4.34 -0.54
C ASP A 35 6.81 5.18 0.75
N VAL A 36 7.92 5.79 1.18
CA VAL A 36 8.07 6.59 2.41
C VAL A 36 8.49 8.03 2.07
#